data_AF-A0A821QYW6-F1
#
_entry.id   AF-A0A821QYW6-F1
#
_cell.length_a   1.000
_cell.length_b   1.000
_cell.length_c   1.000
_cell.angle_alpha   90.00
_cell.angle_beta   90.00
_cell.angle_gamma   90.00
#
_symmetry.space_group_name_H-M   'P 1'
#
loop_
_entity.id
_entity.type
_entity.pdbx_description
1 polymer ?
#
loop_
_entity_poly.entity_id
_entity_poly.type
_entity_poly.pdbx_seq_one_letter_code
_entity_poly.pdbx_strand_id
1 'polypeptide(L)'
;MKTNVVRGTYNENVASHERQELSATSWKDNKQVIKEYNAHMGGVDLMDSFIGRYRIRIKSRKWTTKPFYHLLDMTVINAWLLYKKVNTVKGKLQKNIMKLADFITELADTLCRYQSHSKNKRGRPSTNSRQDTTVPSKRPRTGAQVLPSTDN
;
A
#
# COMPACT_ATOMS: atom_id res chain seq x y z
N MET A 1 -4.39 -41.05 -26.56
CA MET A 1 -4.74 -40.03 -27.58
C MET A 1 -5.24 -38.78 -26.88
N LYS A 2 -4.65 -37.60 -27.12
CA LYS A 2 -5.18 -36.34 -26.58
C LYS A 2 -6.36 -35.94 -27.46
N THR A 3 -7.58 -36.06 -26.95
CA THR A 3 -8.78 -35.61 -27.66
C THR A 3 -8.71 -34.09 -27.81
N ASN A 4 -8.76 -33.62 -29.06
CA ASN A 4 -8.75 -32.20 -29.39
C ASN A 4 -10.18 -31.67 -29.15
N VAL A 5 -10.46 -31.24 -27.93
CA VAL A 5 -11.76 -30.67 -27.55
C VAL A 5 -11.85 -29.26 -28.16
N VAL A 6 -12.86 -29.03 -29.00
CA VAL A 6 -13.07 -27.74 -29.70
C VAL A 6 -13.38 -26.63 -28.67
N ARG A 7 -12.81 -25.44 -28.85
CA ARG A 7 -13.09 -24.28 -27.97
C ARG A 7 -14.60 -23.99 -27.97
N GLY A 8 -15.17 -23.78 -26.78
CA GLY A 8 -16.58 -23.44 -26.63
C GLY A 8 -17.53 -24.65 -26.60
N THR A 9 -17.04 -25.88 -26.51
CA THR A 9 -17.93 -27.04 -26.30
C THR A 9 -18.38 -27.13 -24.85
N TYR A 10 -19.68 -27.27 -24.66
CA TYR A 10 -20.30 -27.58 -23.38
C TYR A 10 -21.12 -28.88 -23.52
N ASN A 11 -21.33 -29.55 -22.40
CA ASN A 11 -22.38 -30.54 -22.24
C ASN A 11 -23.56 -29.85 -21.58
N GLU A 12 -24.74 -29.98 -22.15
CA GLU A 12 -25.98 -29.61 -21.48
C GLU A 12 -26.66 -30.88 -20.99
N ASN A 13 -26.79 -30.99 -19.68
CA ASN A 13 -27.53 -32.07 -19.04
C ASN A 13 -28.90 -31.53 -18.66
N VAL A 14 -29.95 -32.03 -19.30
CA VAL A 14 -31.33 -31.67 -18.98
C VAL A 14 -31.93 -32.80 -18.14
N ALA A 15 -32.47 -32.45 -16.98
CA ALA A 15 -33.18 -33.38 -16.11
C ALA A 15 -34.52 -32.76 -15.72
N SER A 16 -35.57 -33.58 -15.73
CA SER A 16 -36.90 -33.17 -15.29
C SER A 16 -37.16 -33.65 -13.87
N HIS A 17 -37.41 -32.72 -12.95
CA HIS A 17 -37.83 -33.04 -11.58
C HIS A 17 -39.06 -32.21 -11.23
N GLU A 18 -40.13 -32.85 -10.72
CA GLU A 18 -41.37 -32.18 -10.31
C GLU A 18 -42.00 -31.26 -11.38
N ARG A 19 -42.03 -31.71 -12.65
CA ARG A 19 -42.49 -30.94 -13.83
C ARG A 19 -41.69 -29.64 -14.11
N GLN A 20 -40.53 -29.46 -13.50
CA GLN A 20 -39.57 -28.42 -13.87
C GLN A 20 -38.42 -29.04 -14.66
N GLU A 21 -38.08 -28.42 -15.79
CA GLU A 21 -36.87 -28.77 -16.54
C GLU A 21 -35.69 -28.01 -15.95
N LEU A 22 -34.71 -28.75 -15.45
CA LEU A 22 -33.45 -28.22 -14.96
C LEU A 22 -32.38 -28.53 -16.00
N SER A 23 -31.75 -27.50 -16.57
CA SER A 23 -30.58 -27.67 -17.42
C SER A 23 -29.31 -27.29 -16.65
N ALA A 24 -28.28 -28.13 -16.78
CA ALA A 24 -26.96 -27.89 -16.23
C ALA A 24 -25.93 -27.91 -17.36
N THR A 25 -25.30 -26.76 -17.61
CA THR A 25 -24.26 -26.62 -18.62
C THR A 25 -22.88 -26.86 -18.00
N SER A 26 -22.20 -27.93 -18.40
CA SER A 26 -20.83 -28.27 -18.00
C SER A 26 -19.86 -28.03 -19.14
N TRP A 27 -18.97 -27.04 -19.00
CA TRP A 27 -17.98 -26.71 -20.04
C TRP A 27 -16.89 -27.76 -20.11
N LYS A 28 -16.71 -28.37 -21.29
CA LYS A 28 -15.94 -29.61 -21.44
C LYS A 28 -14.44 -29.45 -21.28
N ASP A 29 -13.88 -28.29 -21.59
CA ASP A 29 -12.54 -27.88 -21.18
C ASP A 29 -12.12 -26.61 -21.93
N ASN A 30 -12.00 -25.48 -21.22
CA ASN A 30 -11.27 -24.33 -21.73
C ASN A 30 -9.88 -24.27 -21.09
N LYS A 31 -9.14 -25.38 -21.14
CA LYS A 31 -7.82 -25.52 -20.47
C LYS A 31 -6.86 -24.40 -20.81
N GLN A 32 -6.93 -23.86 -22.02
CA GLN A 32 -6.07 -22.73 -22.42
C GLN A 32 -6.44 -21.45 -21.67
N VAL A 33 -7.73 -21.11 -21.56
CA VAL A 33 -8.16 -19.94 -20.79
C VAL A 33 -7.87 -20.10 -19.30
N ILE A 34 -8.09 -21.29 -18.75
CA ILE A 34 -7.75 -21.57 -17.34
C ILE A 34 -6.24 -21.45 -17.11
N LYS A 35 -5.41 -21.94 -18.05
CA LYS A 35 -3.94 -21.81 -17.97
C LYS A 35 -3.50 -20.35 -18.05
N GLU A 36 -4.04 -19.59 -18.99
CA GLU A 36 -3.72 -18.17 -19.16
C GLU A 36 -4.11 -17.36 -17.91
N TYR A 37 -5.31 -17.61 -17.38
CA TYR A 37 -5.77 -17.02 -16.13
C TYR A 37 -4.80 -17.36 -14.99
N ASN A 38 -4.53 -18.63 -14.73
CA ASN A 38 -3.65 -19.06 -13.65
C ASN A 38 -2.20 -18.54 -13.80
N ALA A 39 -1.73 -18.31 -15.03
CA ALA A 39 -0.41 -17.74 -15.28
C ALA A 39 -0.31 -16.26 -14.88
N HIS A 40 -1.42 -15.50 -14.94
CA HIS A 40 -1.42 -14.05 -14.76
C HIS A 40 -2.12 -13.54 -13.49
N MET A 41 -2.91 -14.37 -12.82
CA MET A 41 -3.72 -13.95 -11.65
C MET A 41 -2.91 -13.56 -10.41
N GLY A 42 -1.68 -14.08 -10.24
CA GLY A 42 -0.89 -13.89 -9.02
C GLY A 42 -0.23 -12.52 -8.85
N GLY A 43 -0.42 -11.58 -9.78
CA GLY A 43 0.26 -10.28 -9.74
C GLY A 43 -0.10 -9.44 -8.51
N VAL A 44 -1.38 -9.42 -8.13
CA VAL A 44 -1.87 -8.66 -6.96
C VAL A 44 -1.36 -9.29 -5.66
N ASP A 45 -1.51 -10.61 -5.51
CA ASP A 45 -1.05 -11.33 -4.32
C ASP A 45 0.47 -11.20 -4.11
N LEU A 46 1.23 -11.16 -5.20
CA LEU A 46 2.68 -10.95 -5.14
C LEU A 46 3.02 -9.54 -4.63
N MET A 47 2.31 -8.52 -5.11
CA MET A 47 2.46 -7.14 -4.67
C MET A 47 2.08 -6.99 -3.20
N ASP A 48 0.95 -7.55 -2.79
CA ASP A 48 0.50 -7.57 -1.39
C ASP A 48 1.50 -8.31 -0.48
N SER A 49 2.10 -9.38 -0.98
CA SER A 49 3.16 -10.10 -0.27
C SER A 49 4.43 -9.25 -0.10
N PHE A 50 4.78 -8.38 -1.06
CA PHE A 50 5.91 -7.46 -0.89
C PHE A 50 5.59 -6.35 0.11
N ILE A 51 4.40 -5.77 0.03
CA ILE A 51 3.94 -4.76 1.00
C ILE A 51 3.91 -5.35 2.40
N GLY A 52 3.36 -6.55 2.58
CA GLY A 52 3.28 -7.20 3.88
C GLY A 52 4.63 -7.35 4.59
N ARG A 53 5.72 -7.55 3.83
CA ARG A 53 7.08 -7.70 4.36
C ARG A 53 7.73 -6.40 4.79
N TYR A 54 7.54 -5.31 4.05
CA TYR A 54 8.25 -4.04 4.27
C TYR A 54 7.32 -2.85 4.58
N ARG A 55 6.08 -3.13 5.00
CA ARG A 55 5.05 -2.13 5.29
C ARG A 55 5.50 -1.05 6.29
N ILE A 56 5.21 0.20 5.97
CA ILE A 56 5.31 1.32 6.93
C ILE A 56 4.22 1.17 8.02
N ARG A 57 4.63 0.84 9.24
CA ARG A 57 3.74 0.66 10.41
C ARG A 57 3.70 1.91 11.27
N ILE A 58 2.96 2.93 10.82
CA ILE A 58 2.73 4.16 11.60
C ILE A 58 1.32 4.15 12.19
N LYS A 59 1.23 4.24 13.52
CA LYS A 59 -0.06 4.35 14.23
C LYS A 59 -0.57 5.78 14.12
N SER A 60 -1.78 5.94 13.57
CA SER A 60 -2.45 7.23 13.42
C SER A 60 -3.93 7.09 13.73
N ARG A 61 -4.52 8.13 14.36
CA ARG A 61 -5.96 8.23 14.60
C ARG A 61 -6.73 8.64 13.34
N LYS A 62 -6.06 9.31 12.38
CA LYS A 62 -6.66 9.72 11.10
C LYS A 62 -6.62 8.55 10.13
N TRP A 63 -7.76 8.16 9.58
CA TRP A 63 -7.83 7.04 8.63
C TRP A 63 -7.10 7.33 7.31
N THR A 64 -7.05 8.61 6.90
CA THR A 64 -6.45 9.08 5.64
C THR A 64 -4.95 8.80 5.52
N THR A 65 -4.24 8.61 6.64
CA THR A 65 -2.81 8.28 6.59
C THR A 65 -2.57 6.85 6.11
N LYS A 66 -3.53 5.94 6.29
CA LYS A 66 -3.39 4.54 5.86
C LYS A 66 -3.21 4.41 4.33
N PRO A 67 -4.09 4.97 3.47
CA PRO A 67 -3.89 4.89 2.02
C PRO A 67 -2.65 5.67 1.57
N PHE A 68 -2.28 6.75 2.25
CA PHE A 68 -1.04 7.49 1.94
C PHE A 68 0.22 6.62 2.08
N TYR A 69 0.39 5.94 3.23
CA TYR A 69 1.54 5.05 3.42
C TYR A 69 1.49 3.83 2.51
N HIS A 70 0.30 3.32 2.21
CA HIS A 70 0.14 2.24 1.25
C HIS A 70 0.59 2.65 -0.16
N LEU A 71 0.25 3.86 -0.62
CA LEU A 71 0.75 4.41 -1.88
C LEU A 71 2.28 4.54 -1.88
N LEU A 72 2.87 4.99 -0.76
CA LEU A 72 4.33 5.04 -0.63
C LEU A 72 4.95 3.64 -0.74
N ASP A 73 4.44 2.65 -0.02
CA ASP A 73 4.92 1.26 -0.11
C ASP A 73 4.86 0.75 -1.56
N MET A 74 3.75 1.00 -2.27
CA MET A 74 3.60 0.66 -3.69
C MET A 74 4.64 1.34 -4.58
N THR A 75 4.86 2.65 -4.38
CA THR A 75 5.82 3.41 -5.20
C THR A 75 7.24 2.89 -5.04
N VAL A 76 7.64 2.52 -3.83
CA VAL A 76 8.98 1.98 -3.53
C VAL A 76 9.18 0.61 -4.19
N ILE A 77 8.18 -0.28 -4.11
CA ILE A 77 8.23 -1.59 -4.77
C ILE A 77 8.31 -1.43 -6.29
N ASN A 78 7.52 -0.52 -6.87
CA ASN A 78 7.56 -0.23 -8.29
C ASN A 78 8.91 0.35 -8.75
N ALA A 79 9.49 1.25 -7.95
CA ALA A 79 10.83 1.79 -8.20
C ALA A 79 11.90 0.69 -8.16
N TRP A 80 11.82 -0.25 -7.22
CA TRP A 80 12.72 -1.40 -7.16
C TRP A 80 12.57 -2.32 -8.37
N LEU A 81 11.33 -2.61 -8.81
CA LEU A 81 11.10 -3.39 -10.03
C LEU A 81 11.70 -2.72 -11.26
N LEU A 82 11.54 -1.39 -11.38
CA LEU A 82 12.17 -0.61 -12.45
C LEU A 82 13.70 -0.67 -12.37
N TYR A 83 14.27 -0.50 -11.18
CA TYR A 83 15.71 -0.64 -10.94
C TYR A 83 16.21 -2.01 -11.41
N LYS A 84 15.51 -3.10 -11.09
CA LYS A 84 15.88 -4.45 -11.56
C LYS A 84 15.86 -4.54 -13.10
N LYS A 85 14.80 -4.03 -13.74
CA LYS A 85 14.67 -4.05 -15.20
C LYS A 85 15.82 -3.30 -15.86
N VAL A 86 16.12 -2.08 -15.41
CA VAL A 86 17.20 -1.25 -15.96
C VAL A 86 18.57 -1.91 -15.77
N ASN A 87 18.85 -2.47 -14.59
CA ASN A 87 20.15 -3.13 -14.35
C ASN A 87 20.29 -4.44 -15.14
N THR A 88 19.19 -5.15 -15.37
CA THR A 88 19.18 -6.35 -16.23
C THR A 88 19.49 -5.99 -17.69
N VAL A 89 18.86 -4.94 -18.22
CA VAL A 89 19.13 -4.44 -19.59
C VAL A 89 20.57 -3.96 -19.74
N LYS A 90 21.14 -3.36 -18.70
CA LYS A 90 22.55 -2.93 -18.65
C LYS A 90 23.55 -4.08 -18.48
N GLY A 91 23.10 -5.34 -18.47
CA GLY A 91 23.97 -6.52 -18.38
C GLY A 91 24.57 -6.79 -17.00
N LYS A 92 24.04 -6.19 -15.92
CA LYS A 92 24.49 -6.55 -14.57
C LYS A 92 24.05 -7.97 -14.24
N LEU A 93 24.96 -8.78 -13.70
CA LEU A 93 24.60 -10.09 -13.16
C LEU A 93 23.57 -9.94 -12.04
N GLN A 94 22.59 -10.85 -12.01
CA GLN A 94 21.52 -10.88 -11.00
C GLN A 94 22.06 -10.86 -9.55
N LYS A 95 23.25 -11.45 -9.32
CA LYS A 95 23.93 -11.45 -8.02
C LYS A 95 24.32 -10.04 -7.52
N ASN A 96 24.49 -9.09 -8.43
CA ASN A 96 24.87 -7.71 -8.15
C ASN A 96 23.67 -6.76 -8.08
N ILE A 97 22.45 -7.28 -8.27
CA ILE A 97 21.21 -6.50 -8.15
C ILE A 97 20.76 -6.55 -6.70
N MET A 98 20.60 -5.38 -6.09
CA MET A 98 20.21 -5.25 -4.69
C MET A 98 18.86 -5.93 -4.41
N LYS A 99 18.77 -6.62 -3.26
CA LYS A 99 17.51 -7.14 -2.76
C LYS A 99 16.61 -5.98 -2.31
N LEU A 100 15.32 -6.25 -2.16
CA LEU A 100 14.34 -5.23 -1.79
C LEU A 100 14.69 -4.53 -0.47
N ALA A 101 15.15 -5.27 0.55
CA ALA A 101 15.58 -4.70 1.83
C ALA A 101 16.75 -3.70 1.67
N ASP A 102 17.79 -4.09 0.93
CA ASP A 102 18.97 -3.27 0.72
C ASP A 102 18.61 -2.00 -0.06
N PHE A 103 17.76 -2.15 -1.08
CA PHE A 103 17.25 -1.02 -1.86
C PHE A 103 16.45 -0.03 -1.00
N ILE A 104 15.58 -0.52 -0.11
CA ILE A 104 14.82 0.34 0.82
C ILE A 104 15.76 1.06 1.79
N THR A 105 16.79 0.37 2.27
CA THR A 105 17.76 0.94 3.21
C THR A 105 18.57 2.05 2.57
N GLU A 106 19.07 1.82 1.35
CA GLU A 106 19.77 2.83 0.55
C GLU A 106 18.86 4.02 0.21
N LEU A 107 17.60 3.75 -0.15
CA LEU A 107 16.60 4.79 -0.40
C LEU A 107 16.37 5.64 0.86
N ALA A 108 16.26 5.02 2.03
CA ALA A 108 16.07 5.74 3.28
C ALA A 108 17.30 6.60 3.62
N ASP A 109 18.52 6.07 3.48
CA ASP A 109 19.76 6.81 3.76
C ASP A 109 19.93 8.00 2.81
N THR A 110 19.72 7.79 1.51
CA THR A 110 19.78 8.86 0.50
C THR A 110 18.77 9.97 0.77
N LEU A 111 17.53 9.64 1.12
CA LEU A 111 16.50 10.63 1.48
C LEU A 111 16.83 11.39 2.77
N CYS A 112 17.37 10.71 3.79
CA CYS A 112 17.80 11.35 5.03
C CYS A 112 18.95 12.35 4.78
N ARG A 113 19.91 11.98 3.92
CA ARG A 113 21.03 12.87 3.54
C ARG A 113 20.58 14.03 2.66
N TYR A 114 19.59 13.79 1.80
CA TYR A 114 19.04 14.81 0.90
C TYR A 114 18.35 15.96 1.65
N GLN A 115 17.84 15.71 2.87
CA GLN A 115 17.09 16.70 3.66
C GLN A 115 17.95 17.69 4.48
N SER A 116 19.24 17.87 4.17
CA SER A 116 20.15 18.74 4.95
C SER A 116 20.48 20.08 4.28
N HIS A 117 19.49 20.82 3.77
CA HIS A 117 19.66 22.23 3.34
C HIS A 117 18.53 23.18 3.79
N SER A 118 17.54 22.71 4.57
CA SER A 118 16.53 23.60 5.15
C SER A 118 17.10 24.37 6.34
N LYS A 119 17.72 25.54 6.07
CA LYS A 119 18.08 26.55 7.09
C LYS A 119 16.84 27.17 7.78
N ASN A 120 15.63 26.82 7.34
CA ASN A 120 14.41 27.30 7.96
C ASN A 120 14.21 26.59 9.30
N LYS A 121 14.59 27.28 10.37
CA LYS A 121 14.18 26.95 11.74
C LYS A 121 12.66 26.88 11.77
N ARG A 122 12.09 25.68 11.70
CA ARG A 122 10.66 25.48 11.95
C ARG A 122 10.43 25.68 13.45
N GLY A 123 9.87 26.83 13.78
CA GLY A 123 9.53 27.22 15.14
C GLY A 123 9.04 28.66 15.18
N ARG A 124 8.44 29.05 16.30
CA ARG A 124 8.17 30.47 16.60
C ARG A 124 9.50 31.23 16.54
N PRO A 125 9.58 32.39 15.87
CA PRO A 125 10.80 33.19 15.87
C PRO A 125 11.26 33.43 17.30
N SER A 126 12.53 33.15 17.61
CA SER A 126 13.11 33.65 18.86
C SER A 126 13.30 35.14 18.68
N THR A 127 12.39 35.94 19.24
CA THR A 127 12.64 37.36 19.46
C THR A 127 13.86 37.48 20.35
N ASN A 128 15.02 37.75 19.75
CA ASN A 128 16.21 38.17 20.46
C ASN A 128 16.01 39.65 20.81
N SER A 129 15.17 39.92 21.81
CA SER A 129 15.07 41.23 22.46
C SER A 129 15.33 41.01 23.94
N ARG A 130 16.60 40.94 24.31
CA ARG A 130 17.02 41.28 25.66
C ARG A 130 16.84 42.79 25.80
N GLN A 131 15.69 43.20 26.32
CA GLN A 131 15.58 44.41 27.11
C GLN A 131 14.72 44.07 28.32
N ASP A 132 15.37 44.12 29.48
CA ASP A 132 14.71 44.20 30.77
C ASP A 132 13.63 45.28 30.72
N THR A 133 12.40 44.94 31.13
CA THR A 133 11.71 45.54 32.29
C THR A 133 10.20 45.25 32.24
N THR A 134 9.69 44.90 33.43
CA THR A 134 8.27 44.78 33.83
C THR A 134 7.47 43.57 33.35
N VAL A 135 7.25 42.66 34.29
CA VAL A 135 6.30 41.55 34.22
C VAL A 135 4.86 42.10 34.32
N PRO A 136 3.95 41.80 33.38
CA PRO A 136 2.53 41.78 33.69
C PRO A 136 2.15 40.36 34.11
N SER A 137 1.58 40.26 35.30
CA SER A 137 1.08 39.04 35.93
C SER A 137 0.30 38.13 34.97
N LYS A 138 0.58 36.82 35.03
CA LYS A 138 -0.21 35.80 34.33
C LYS A 138 -1.65 35.90 34.82
N ARG A 139 -2.60 36.12 33.90
CA ARG A 139 -4.04 35.99 34.22
C ARG A 139 -4.29 34.58 34.77
N PRO A 140 -4.91 34.43 35.95
CA PRO A 140 -5.26 33.12 36.47
C PRO A 140 -6.21 32.44 35.49
N ARG A 141 -6.00 31.14 35.26
CA ARG A 141 -6.95 30.31 34.50
C ARG A 141 -8.28 30.36 35.24
N THR A 142 -9.29 30.92 34.62
CA THR A 142 -10.67 30.76 35.08
C THR A 142 -10.98 29.27 35.10
N GLY A 143 -11.46 28.78 36.25
CA GLY A 143 -11.82 27.39 36.46
C GLY A 143 -12.89 26.92 35.46
N ALA A 144 -12.93 25.61 35.24
CA ALA A 144 -13.96 24.97 34.44
C ALA A 144 -15.35 25.42 34.91
N GLN A 145 -16.22 25.81 33.97
CA GLN A 145 -17.63 26.03 34.30
C GLN A 145 -18.23 24.69 34.74
N VAL A 146 -18.78 24.66 35.95
CA VAL A 146 -19.60 23.53 36.42
C VAL A 146 -20.92 23.61 35.67
N LEU A 147 -21.27 22.55 34.93
CA LEU A 147 -22.59 22.42 34.32
C LEU A 147 -23.67 22.41 35.42
N PRO A 148 -24.81 23.08 35.24
CA PRO A 148 -25.91 23.03 36.21
C PRO A 148 -26.49 21.59 36.27
N SER A 149 -26.88 21.18 37.48
CA SER A 149 -27.55 19.90 37.72
C SER A 149 -28.87 19.86 36.94
N THR A 150 -29.06 18.83 36.13
CA THR A 150 -30.36 18.53 35.52
C THR A 150 -31.17 17.74 36.53
N ASP A 151 -31.92 18.44 37.38
CA ASP A 151 -33.07 17.86 38.08
C ASP A 151 -34.35 18.47 37.50
N ASN A 152 -35.10 17.62 36.80
CA ASN A 152 -36.55 17.59 36.71
C ASN A 152 -36.99 16.25 36.12
#